data_AF-A0A4Q5RAT0-F1
#
_entry.id   AF-A0A4Q5RAT0-F1
#
_cell.length_a   1.000
_cell.length_b   1.000
_cell.length_c   1.000
_cell.angle_alpha   90.00
_cell.angle_beta   90.00
_cell.angle_gamma   90.00
#
_symmetry.space_group_name_H-M   'P 1'
#
loop_
_entity.id
_entity.type
_entity.pdbx_description
1 polymer ?
#
loop_
_entity_poly.entity_id
_entity_poly.type
_entity_poly.pdbx_seq_one_letter_code
_entity_poly.pdbx_strand_id
1 'polypeptide(L)'
;MTVCPWCGDPEQLEIGEIWGHDFTIHTCCETRHDEIITEMAHDPVWATELLRHLGAEDFTGFRLRRLYDGSFNPPVLDFKLTVEPVTFASMRAFVGEHHAHCAPPVCWRYGAAIYNGRTLVGVVSVGNPVAPALMSRGWVEVNRLCIRRDLAPQLAWNACSQLYGHAAREAAKRGFRKIISYTRADEPGTSLAAAGWVAESTVRGRSRSSARRPRSNVNSWIDKVRWGKELRPIGRARRVDAVPDLAASWMRGQAPQLTP
;
A
#
# COMPACT_ATOMS: atom_id res chain seq x y z
N MET A 1 -12.37 -24.80 33.08
CA MET A 1 -11.67 -23.51 33.23
C MET A 1 -10.23 -23.85 33.56
N THR A 2 -9.29 -23.45 32.71
CA THR A 2 -7.86 -23.54 33.00
C THR A 2 -7.53 -22.57 34.13
N VAL A 3 -6.59 -22.97 34.99
CA VAL A 3 -6.11 -22.16 36.12
C VAL A 3 -4.72 -21.65 35.76
N CYS A 4 -4.43 -20.40 36.08
CA CYS A 4 -3.11 -19.82 35.85
C CYS A 4 -2.06 -20.52 36.75
N PRO A 5 -0.95 -21.04 36.19
CA PRO A 5 0.08 -21.72 36.98
C PRO A 5 0.84 -20.78 37.93
N TRP A 6 0.74 -19.46 37.74
CA TRP A 6 1.50 -18.46 38.51
C TRP A 6 0.72 -17.87 39.68
N CYS A 7 -0.53 -17.44 39.48
CA CYS A 7 -1.34 -16.82 40.55
C CYS A 7 -2.41 -17.75 41.14
N GLY A 8 -2.73 -18.88 40.49
CA GLY A 8 -3.77 -19.80 40.95
C GLY A 8 -5.21 -19.34 40.69
N ASP A 9 -5.40 -18.17 40.08
CA ASP A 9 -6.72 -17.66 39.65
C ASP A 9 -7.15 -18.30 38.31
N PRO A 10 -8.44 -18.19 37.94
CA PRO A 10 -8.89 -18.56 36.60
C PRO A 10 -8.05 -17.86 35.53
N GLU A 11 -7.57 -18.62 34.54
CA GLU A 11 -6.73 -18.08 33.48
C GLU A 11 -7.48 -17.02 32.69
N GLN A 12 -6.89 -15.82 32.62
CA GLN A 12 -7.34 -14.74 31.76
C GLN A 12 -6.23 -14.40 30.78
N LEU A 13 -6.59 -14.36 29.51
CA LEU A 13 -5.77 -13.93 28.39
C LEU A 13 -6.70 -13.39 27.32
N GLU A 14 -6.72 -12.08 27.16
CA GLU A 14 -7.58 -11.39 26.19
C GLU A 14 -6.84 -10.21 25.55
N ILE A 15 -7.31 -9.78 24.38
CA ILE A 15 -6.86 -8.53 23.78
C ILE A 15 -7.52 -7.39 24.56
N GLY A 16 -6.71 -6.49 25.10
CA GLY A 16 -7.21 -5.30 25.78
C GLY A 16 -7.73 -4.28 24.78
N GLU A 17 -6.83 -3.66 24.04
CA GLU A 17 -7.14 -2.68 23.00
C GLU A 17 -6.24 -2.87 21.76
N ILE A 18 -6.72 -2.40 20.61
CA ILE A 18 -5.95 -2.32 19.36
C ILE A 18 -6.05 -0.90 18.81
N TRP A 19 -4.91 -0.26 18.56
CA TRP A 19 -4.84 1.08 17.99
C TRP A 19 -3.95 1.08 16.74
N GLY A 20 -4.59 1.09 15.56
CA GLY A 20 -3.87 1.04 14.29
C GLY A 20 -3.15 -0.29 14.11
N HIS A 21 -1.83 -0.29 14.36
CA HIS A 21 -0.98 -1.48 14.29
C HIS A 21 -0.45 -1.92 15.65
N ASP A 22 -0.77 -1.19 16.71
CA ASP A 22 -0.34 -1.49 18.08
C ASP A 22 -1.49 -2.16 18.85
N PHE A 23 -1.16 -2.89 19.91
CA PHE A 23 -2.16 -3.59 20.73
C PHE A 23 -1.67 -3.80 22.17
N THR A 24 -2.61 -4.12 23.06
CA THR A 24 -2.34 -4.57 24.43
C THR A 24 -2.99 -5.93 24.68
N ILE A 25 -2.43 -6.67 25.64
CA ILE A 25 -2.98 -7.93 26.12
C ILE A 25 -3.23 -7.79 27.62
N HIS A 26 -4.41 -8.23 28.07
CA HIS A 26 -4.73 -8.36 29.48
C HIS A 26 -4.56 -9.81 29.91
N THR A 27 -3.87 -10.00 31.04
CA THR A 27 -3.65 -11.30 31.65
C THR A 27 -4.04 -11.26 33.13
N CYS A 28 -4.31 -12.43 33.70
CA CYS A 28 -4.65 -12.58 35.12
C CYS A 28 -3.58 -12.09 36.11
N CYS A 29 -2.29 -12.10 35.73
CA CYS A 29 -1.19 -11.57 36.53
C CYS A 29 -0.01 -11.12 35.65
N GLU A 30 0.92 -10.37 36.24
CA GLU A 30 2.13 -9.83 35.58
C GLU A 30 3.06 -10.95 35.08
N THR A 31 3.28 -12.00 35.88
CA THR A 31 4.14 -13.13 35.46
C THR A 31 3.60 -13.83 34.22
N ARG A 32 2.27 -13.98 34.11
CA ARG A 32 1.64 -14.53 32.90
C ARG A 32 1.74 -13.56 31.73
N HIS A 33 1.70 -12.25 31.97
CA HIS A 33 1.93 -11.25 30.94
C HIS A 33 3.33 -11.40 30.34
N ASP A 34 4.36 -11.40 31.20
CA ASP A 34 5.75 -11.48 30.78
C ASP A 34 6.06 -12.78 30.02
N GLU A 35 5.50 -13.90 30.49
CA GLU A 35 5.60 -15.19 29.81
C GLU A 35 5.01 -15.12 28.39
N ILE A 36 3.77 -14.64 28.25
CA ILE A 36 3.11 -14.52 26.94
C ILE A 36 3.87 -13.57 26.02
N ILE A 37 4.28 -12.39 26.50
CA ILE A 37 5.05 -11.45 25.69
C ILE A 37 6.39 -12.06 25.24
N THR A 38 7.07 -12.79 26.14
CA THR A 38 8.30 -13.50 25.82
C THR A 38 8.06 -14.56 24.76
N GLU A 39 7.03 -15.40 24.90
CA GLU A 39 6.67 -16.41 23.91
C GLU A 39 6.30 -15.79 22.57
N MET A 40 5.56 -14.67 22.57
CA MET A 40 5.17 -13.97 21.35
C MET A 40 6.38 -13.45 20.57
N ALA A 41 7.42 -13.02 21.28
CA ALA A 41 8.67 -12.58 20.68
C ALA A 41 9.54 -13.75 20.18
N HIS A 42 9.45 -14.93 20.79
CA HIS A 42 10.20 -16.12 20.35
C HIS A 42 9.55 -16.81 19.15
N ASP A 43 8.22 -16.83 19.08
CA ASP A 43 7.45 -17.43 17.99
C ASP A 43 6.34 -16.49 17.49
N PRO A 44 6.65 -15.60 16.53
CA PRO A 44 5.67 -14.68 15.93
C PRO A 44 4.58 -15.39 15.14
N VAL A 45 4.83 -16.62 14.67
CA VAL A 45 3.82 -17.41 13.95
C VAL A 45 2.76 -17.88 14.94
N TRP A 46 3.20 -18.48 16.04
CA TRP A 46 2.31 -18.81 17.16
C TRP A 46 1.58 -17.57 17.69
N ALA A 47 2.29 -16.46 17.89
CA ALA A 47 1.70 -15.20 18.35
C ALA A 47 0.61 -14.68 17.42
N THR A 48 0.81 -14.81 16.11
CA THR A 48 -0.18 -14.44 15.10
C THR A 48 -1.45 -15.29 15.24
N GLU A 49 -1.29 -16.61 15.37
CA GLU A 49 -2.45 -17.50 15.54
C GLU A 49 -3.16 -17.29 16.88
N LEU A 50 -2.41 -17.04 17.96
CA LEU A 50 -2.96 -16.66 19.25
C LEU A 50 -3.83 -15.40 19.12
N LEU A 51 -3.31 -14.33 18.53
CA LEU A 51 -4.06 -13.09 18.34
C LEU A 51 -5.31 -13.28 17.48
N ARG A 52 -5.25 -14.13 16.45
CA ARG A 52 -6.46 -14.50 15.69
C ARG A 52 -7.47 -15.24 16.56
N HIS A 53 -7.02 -16.19 17.37
CA HIS A 53 -7.89 -16.94 18.29
C HIS A 53 -8.54 -16.03 19.34
N LEU A 54 -7.81 -15.02 19.82
CA LEU A 54 -8.32 -13.99 20.74
C LEU A 54 -9.25 -12.96 20.07
N GLY A 55 -9.54 -13.09 18.77
CA GLY A 55 -10.52 -12.26 18.07
C GLY A 55 -9.96 -10.98 17.44
N ALA A 56 -8.65 -10.86 17.20
CA ALA A 56 -8.07 -9.64 16.62
C ALA A 56 -8.71 -9.22 15.28
N GLU A 57 -9.15 -10.19 14.46
CA GLU A 57 -9.82 -9.90 13.19
C GLU A 57 -11.25 -9.37 13.40
N ASP A 58 -11.95 -9.83 14.44
CA ASP A 58 -13.29 -9.35 14.79
C ASP A 58 -13.22 -7.93 15.37
N PHE A 59 -12.23 -7.65 16.22
CA PHE A 59 -11.98 -6.32 16.76
C PHE A 59 -11.66 -5.29 15.67
N THR A 60 -10.83 -5.67 14.71
CA THR A 60 -10.30 -4.72 13.72
C THR A 60 -11.14 -4.68 12.43
N GLY A 61 -11.85 -5.75 12.11
CA GLY A 61 -12.48 -5.97 10.81
C GLY A 61 -11.50 -6.30 9.69
N PHE A 62 -10.22 -6.53 10.01
CA PHE A 62 -9.16 -6.80 9.02
C PHE A 62 -8.48 -8.13 9.29
N ARG A 63 -8.23 -8.86 8.20
CA ARG A 63 -7.50 -10.13 8.27
C ARG A 63 -6.06 -9.88 8.71
N LEU A 64 -5.66 -10.41 9.86
CA LEU A 64 -4.30 -10.33 10.38
C LEU A 64 -3.39 -11.21 9.52
N ARG A 65 -2.37 -10.63 8.89
CA ARG A 65 -1.40 -11.37 8.07
C ARG A 65 -0.34 -11.99 8.96
N ARG A 66 0.25 -11.20 9.85
CA ARG A 66 1.28 -11.60 10.81
C ARG A 66 1.43 -10.57 11.93
N LEU A 67 1.98 -11.01 13.05
CA LEU A 67 2.68 -10.14 13.99
C LEU A 67 4.13 -9.98 13.50
N TYR A 68 4.63 -8.76 13.42
CA TYR A 68 6.02 -8.51 13.06
C TYR A 68 6.82 -8.03 14.28
N ASP A 69 7.81 -8.83 14.67
CA ASP A 69 8.67 -8.68 15.85
C ASP A 69 10.10 -8.20 15.49
N GLY A 70 10.52 -8.39 14.23
CA GLY A 70 11.92 -8.57 13.88
C GLY A 70 12.86 -7.35 13.89
N SER A 71 12.50 -6.21 14.52
CA SER A 71 13.39 -5.03 14.75
C SER A 71 12.71 -3.88 15.49
N PHE A 72 11.39 -3.92 15.70
CA PHE A 72 10.61 -2.84 16.29
C PHE A 72 10.01 -3.35 17.60
N ASN A 73 10.29 -2.64 18.69
CA ASN A 73 9.63 -2.82 19.96
C ASN A 73 8.78 -1.55 20.20
N PRO A 74 7.44 -1.64 20.26
CA PRO A 74 6.61 -2.86 20.32
C PRO A 74 6.42 -3.58 18.97
N PRO A 75 6.05 -4.89 18.99
CA PRO A 75 5.69 -5.63 17.79
C PRO A 75 4.44 -5.05 17.14
N VAL A 76 4.38 -5.08 15.80
CA VAL A 76 3.30 -4.44 15.04
C VAL A 76 2.40 -5.47 14.35
N LEU A 77 1.09 -5.23 14.42
CA LEU A 77 0.08 -5.97 13.67
C LEU A 77 0.16 -5.61 12.20
N ASP A 78 0.46 -6.60 11.37
CA ASP A 78 0.50 -6.44 9.93
C ASP A 78 -0.71 -7.15 9.33
N PHE A 79 -1.61 -6.40 8.72
CA PHE A 79 -2.84 -6.92 8.11
C PHE A 79 -2.65 -7.23 6.63
N LYS A 80 -3.59 -7.99 6.08
CA LYS A 80 -3.65 -8.23 4.64
C LYS A 80 -3.89 -6.91 3.90
N LEU A 81 -3.00 -6.60 2.97
CA LEU A 81 -3.13 -5.41 2.13
C LEU A 81 -4.40 -5.44 1.27
N THR A 82 -5.13 -4.32 1.23
CA THR A 82 -6.30 -4.12 0.36
C THR A 82 -6.03 -3.01 -0.63
N VAL A 83 -6.48 -3.17 -1.88
CA VAL A 83 -6.36 -2.15 -2.91
C VAL A 83 -7.74 -1.61 -3.23
N GLU A 84 -7.92 -0.31 -3.05
CA GLU A 84 -9.22 0.36 -3.09
C GLU A 84 -9.21 1.57 -4.03
N PRO A 85 -10.37 1.99 -4.56
CA PRO A 85 -10.48 3.23 -5.32
C PRO A 85 -10.00 4.43 -4.51
N VAL A 86 -9.42 5.41 -5.19
CA VAL A 86 -9.01 6.69 -4.59
C VAL A 86 -9.48 7.83 -5.48
N THR A 87 -9.76 8.98 -4.90
CA THR A 87 -10.04 10.19 -5.69
C THR A 87 -8.75 10.79 -6.22
N PHE A 88 -8.85 11.57 -7.29
CA PHE A 88 -7.68 12.27 -7.82
C PHE A 88 -7.10 13.26 -6.80
N ALA A 89 -7.98 13.95 -6.05
CA ALA A 89 -7.60 14.91 -5.03
C ALA A 89 -6.82 14.25 -3.89
N SER A 90 -7.34 13.15 -3.32
CA SER A 90 -6.66 12.40 -2.25
C SER A 90 -5.33 11.81 -2.71
N MET A 91 -5.27 11.26 -3.93
CA MET A 91 -4.00 10.76 -4.48
C MET A 91 -2.97 11.89 -4.64
N ARG A 92 -3.38 13.07 -5.15
CA ARG A 92 -2.48 14.21 -5.29
C ARG A 92 -1.98 14.71 -3.94
N ALA A 93 -2.85 14.79 -2.94
CA ALA A 93 -2.47 15.19 -1.58
C ALA A 93 -1.42 14.23 -1.01
N PHE A 94 -1.69 12.92 -1.08
CA PHE A 94 -0.77 11.88 -0.61
C PHE A 94 0.60 11.95 -1.31
N VAL A 95 0.62 12.11 -2.64
CA VAL A 95 1.88 12.26 -3.39
C VAL A 95 2.60 13.55 -2.99
N GLY A 96 1.87 14.64 -2.74
CA GLY A 96 2.45 15.92 -2.33
C GLY A 96 3.15 15.84 -0.98
N GLU A 97 2.59 15.05 -0.06
CA GLU A 97 3.12 14.85 1.28
C GLU A 97 4.30 13.86 1.31
N HIS A 98 4.19 12.73 0.60
CA HIS A 98 5.12 11.61 0.79
C HIS A 98 6.12 11.37 -0.35
N HIS A 99 5.94 11.99 -1.52
CA HIS A 99 6.79 11.69 -2.67
C HIS A 99 8.06 12.57 -2.69
N ALA A 100 9.17 12.03 -2.20
CA ALA A 100 10.45 12.74 -2.03
C ALA A 100 10.99 13.50 -3.27
N HIS A 101 10.71 13.03 -4.49
CA HIS A 101 11.39 13.54 -5.69
C HIS A 101 10.50 14.14 -6.79
N CYS A 102 9.19 13.89 -6.77
CA CYS A 102 8.32 14.23 -7.89
C CYS A 102 7.06 14.90 -7.38
N ALA A 103 6.76 16.06 -7.95
CA ALA A 103 5.49 16.73 -7.72
C ALA A 103 4.30 15.83 -8.10
N PRO A 104 3.13 16.04 -7.47
CA PRO A 104 1.88 15.37 -7.83
C PRO A 104 1.57 15.47 -9.33
N PRO A 105 0.91 14.44 -9.90
CA PRO A 105 0.50 14.51 -11.30
C PRO A 105 -0.60 15.57 -11.47
N VAL A 106 -0.60 16.22 -12.64
CA VAL A 106 -1.58 17.28 -12.99
C VAL A 106 -2.88 16.71 -13.55
N CYS A 107 -2.83 15.51 -14.11
CA CYS A 107 -3.98 14.76 -14.61
C CYS A 107 -3.69 13.26 -14.48
N TRP A 108 -4.75 12.45 -14.54
CA TRP A 108 -4.64 11.00 -14.61
C TRP A 108 -5.78 10.43 -15.47
N ARG A 109 -5.72 9.12 -15.73
CA ARG A 109 -6.84 8.34 -16.27
C ARG A 109 -7.56 7.59 -15.16
N TYR A 110 -6.80 6.98 -14.26
CA TYR A 110 -7.30 6.25 -13.10
C TYR A 110 -6.15 6.00 -12.11
N GLY A 111 -6.48 5.45 -10.96
CA GLY A 111 -5.51 5.02 -9.95
C GLY A 111 -6.20 4.32 -8.80
N ALA A 112 -5.42 3.97 -7.79
CA ALA A 112 -5.88 3.28 -6.60
C ALA A 112 -5.01 3.63 -5.40
N ALA A 113 -5.56 3.42 -4.22
CA ALA A 113 -4.85 3.44 -2.94
C ALA A 113 -4.64 2.00 -2.46
N ILE A 114 -3.62 1.79 -1.63
CA ILE A 114 -3.36 0.52 -0.95
C ILE A 114 -3.29 0.75 0.55
N TYR A 115 -3.99 -0.09 1.30
CA TYR A 115 -4.15 0.00 2.74
C TYR A 115 -3.60 -1.23 3.44
N ASN A 116 -3.10 -1.05 4.65
CA ASN A 116 -2.82 -2.10 5.62
C ASN A 116 -3.76 -1.88 6.82
N GLY A 117 -4.79 -2.69 6.95
CA GLY A 117 -5.89 -2.37 7.84
C GLY A 117 -6.55 -1.05 7.44
N ARG A 118 -6.66 -0.10 8.36
CA ARG A 118 -7.15 1.27 8.10
C ARG A 118 -6.07 2.22 7.58
N THR A 119 -4.81 1.81 7.62
CA THR A 119 -3.67 2.69 7.34
C THR A 119 -3.44 2.80 5.84
N LEU A 120 -3.54 4.02 5.29
CA LEU A 120 -3.17 4.29 3.90
C LEU A 120 -1.65 4.21 3.75
N VAL A 121 -1.19 3.18 3.03
CA VAL A 121 0.23 2.87 2.82
C VAL A 121 0.77 3.52 1.55
N GLY A 122 -0.05 3.61 0.51
CA GLY A 122 0.41 4.13 -0.77
C GLY A 122 -0.66 4.34 -1.81
N VAL A 123 -0.25 4.93 -2.93
CA VAL A 123 -1.10 5.25 -4.07
C VAL A 123 -0.40 4.98 -5.39
N VAL A 124 -1.19 4.69 -6.42
CA VAL A 124 -0.75 4.61 -7.81
C VAL A 124 -1.62 5.48 -8.70
N SER A 125 -1.00 6.14 -9.68
CA SER A 125 -1.70 6.87 -10.73
C SER A 125 -1.22 6.44 -12.10
N VAL A 126 -2.17 6.22 -12.99
CA VAL A 126 -1.94 5.86 -14.39
C VAL A 126 -2.50 6.97 -15.26
N GLY A 127 -1.76 7.36 -16.28
CA GLY A 127 -2.15 8.38 -17.21
C GLY A 127 -1.52 8.17 -18.58
N ASN A 128 -1.49 9.25 -19.37
CA ASN A 128 -0.85 9.21 -20.67
C ASN A 128 0.68 9.11 -20.52
N PRO A 129 1.36 8.41 -21.44
CA PRO A 129 2.81 8.44 -21.51
C PRO A 129 3.33 9.88 -21.63
N VAL A 130 4.36 10.21 -20.86
CA VAL A 130 4.95 11.56 -20.90
C VAL A 130 5.73 11.80 -22.20
N ALA A 131 6.12 10.74 -22.90
CA ALA A 131 6.71 10.81 -24.23
C ALA A 131 5.62 10.78 -25.32
N PRO A 132 5.45 11.86 -26.13
CA PRO A 132 4.40 11.91 -27.15
C PRO A 132 4.42 10.76 -28.16
N ALA A 133 5.63 10.31 -28.55
CA ALA A 133 5.80 9.18 -29.48
C ALA A 133 5.29 7.84 -28.92
N LEU A 134 5.16 7.69 -27.60
CA LEU A 134 4.55 6.51 -26.97
C LEU A 134 3.03 6.67 -26.82
N MET A 135 2.55 7.90 -26.68
CA MET A 135 1.13 8.19 -26.61
C MET A 135 0.39 7.80 -27.90
N SER A 136 0.98 8.06 -29.07
CA SER A 136 0.41 7.68 -30.38
C SER A 136 0.28 6.16 -30.58
N ARG A 137 0.97 5.35 -29.77
CA ARG A 137 0.86 3.88 -29.78
C ARG A 137 -0.34 3.35 -28.99
N GLY A 138 -1.07 4.24 -28.30
CA GLY A 138 -2.20 3.86 -27.45
C GLY A 138 -1.79 3.16 -26.16
N TRP A 139 -0.59 3.41 -25.65
CA TRP A 139 -0.10 2.87 -24.38
C TRP A 139 -0.49 3.79 -23.21
N VAL A 140 -0.46 3.24 -21.99
CA VAL A 140 -0.59 4.01 -20.75
C VAL A 140 0.64 3.89 -19.88
N GLU A 141 0.84 4.84 -18.98
CA GLU A 141 2.01 4.90 -18.11
C GLU A 141 1.59 4.99 -16.64
N VAL A 142 2.22 4.20 -15.77
CA VAL A 142 2.21 4.46 -14.32
C VAL A 142 3.05 5.71 -14.08
N ASN A 143 2.38 6.86 -13.98
CA ASN A 143 3.07 8.15 -13.87
C ASN A 143 3.58 8.39 -12.45
N ARG A 144 2.85 7.90 -11.44
CA ARG A 144 3.29 7.94 -10.04
C ARG A 144 2.91 6.65 -9.34
N LEU A 145 3.84 6.16 -8.54
CA LEU A 145 3.59 5.20 -7.48
C LEU A 145 4.32 5.74 -6.26
N CYS A 146 3.59 5.97 -5.18
CA CYS A 146 4.12 6.53 -3.95
C CYS A 146 3.73 5.62 -2.79
N ILE A 147 4.73 5.16 -2.05
CA ILE A 147 4.57 4.49 -0.76
C ILE A 147 5.18 5.44 0.28
N ARG A 148 4.45 5.71 1.36
CA ARG A 148 4.97 6.53 2.46
C ARG A 148 6.08 5.79 3.21
N ARG A 149 7.06 6.53 3.72
CA ARG A 149 8.31 5.97 4.28
C ARG A 149 8.44 6.14 5.80
N ASP A 150 7.46 6.79 6.40
CA ASP A 150 7.33 7.05 7.84
C ASP A 150 6.66 5.90 8.60
N LEU A 151 6.15 4.89 7.90
CA LEU A 151 5.68 3.64 8.49
C LEU A 151 6.80 2.61 8.58
N ALA A 152 6.66 1.66 9.51
CA ALA A 152 7.49 0.46 9.54
C ALA A 152 7.49 -0.21 8.14
N PRO A 153 8.66 -0.47 7.52
CA PRO A 153 8.76 -0.97 6.14
C PRO A 153 7.93 -2.24 5.85
N GLN A 154 7.69 -3.03 6.89
CA GLN A 154 6.94 -4.27 6.85
C GLN A 154 5.46 -4.07 6.55
N LEU A 155 4.87 -2.97 7.05
CA LEU A 155 3.48 -2.62 6.78
C LEU A 155 3.28 -2.30 5.30
N ALA A 156 4.33 -1.86 4.61
CA ALA A 156 4.36 -1.61 3.18
C ALA A 156 4.90 -2.77 2.33
N TRP A 157 5.24 -3.90 2.95
CA TRP A 157 5.80 -5.05 2.25
C TRP A 157 4.83 -5.57 1.18
N ASN A 158 5.34 -5.73 -0.06
CA ASN A 158 4.57 -6.05 -1.28
C ASN A 158 3.58 -4.98 -1.75
N ALA A 159 3.53 -3.78 -1.15
CA ALA A 159 2.59 -2.75 -1.57
C ALA A 159 2.86 -2.26 -3.01
N CYS A 160 4.12 -1.97 -3.34
CA CYS A 160 4.53 -1.53 -4.68
C CYS A 160 4.16 -2.53 -5.77
N SER A 161 4.51 -3.81 -5.59
CA SER A 161 4.24 -4.85 -6.59
C SER A 161 2.74 -5.09 -6.78
N GLN A 162 1.95 -5.05 -5.70
CA GLN A 162 0.49 -5.15 -5.78
C GLN A 162 -0.14 -3.98 -6.51
N LEU A 163 0.32 -2.74 -6.27
CA LEU A 163 -0.13 -1.55 -6.99
C LEU A 163 0.23 -1.62 -8.49
N TYR A 164 1.45 -2.06 -8.85
CA TYR A 164 1.81 -2.29 -10.25
C TYR A 164 0.96 -3.38 -10.90
N GLY A 165 0.68 -4.47 -10.18
CA GLY A 165 -0.22 -5.53 -10.63
C GLY A 165 -1.64 -5.01 -10.85
N HIS A 166 -2.17 -4.22 -9.92
CA HIS A 166 -3.49 -3.60 -10.03
C HIS A 166 -3.56 -2.66 -11.24
N ALA A 167 -2.59 -1.76 -11.39
CA ALA A 167 -2.52 -0.81 -12.50
C ALA A 167 -2.58 -1.51 -13.87
N ALA A 168 -1.85 -2.61 -14.04
CA ALA A 168 -1.84 -3.42 -15.25
C ALA A 168 -3.18 -4.13 -15.51
N ARG A 169 -3.80 -4.73 -14.48
CA ARG A 169 -5.13 -5.37 -14.61
C ARG A 169 -6.20 -4.34 -15.00
N GLU A 170 -6.19 -3.17 -14.38
CA GLU A 170 -7.13 -2.09 -14.70
C GLU A 170 -6.90 -1.49 -16.10
N ALA A 171 -5.65 -1.45 -16.57
CA ALA A 171 -5.34 -1.06 -17.94
C ALA A 171 -5.94 -2.06 -18.95
N ALA A 172 -5.79 -3.36 -18.70
CA ALA A 172 -6.31 -4.42 -19.56
C ALA A 172 -7.85 -4.36 -19.65
N LYS A 173 -8.54 -4.15 -18.51
CA LYS A 173 -10.00 -3.96 -18.46
C LYS A 173 -10.46 -2.74 -19.26
N ARG A 174 -9.64 -1.69 -19.32
CA ARG A 174 -9.92 -0.45 -20.09
C ARG A 174 -9.57 -0.56 -21.57
N GLY A 175 -9.08 -1.71 -22.03
CA GLY A 175 -8.78 -1.95 -23.43
C GLY A 175 -7.35 -1.56 -23.86
N PHE A 176 -6.47 -1.20 -22.94
CA PHE A 176 -5.08 -0.90 -23.28
C PHE A 176 -4.31 -2.18 -23.58
N ARG A 177 -3.47 -2.15 -24.62
CA ARG A 177 -2.63 -3.30 -25.01
C ARG A 177 -1.28 -3.33 -24.28
N LYS A 178 -0.87 -2.21 -23.69
CA LYS A 178 0.41 -2.11 -22.99
C LYS A 178 0.38 -1.02 -21.92
N ILE A 179 1.02 -1.31 -20.80
CA ILE A 179 1.34 -0.33 -19.76
C ILE A 179 2.85 -0.26 -19.58
N ILE A 180 3.36 0.96 -19.35
CA ILE A 180 4.78 1.23 -19.12
C ILE A 180 5.01 1.96 -17.80
N SER A 181 6.23 1.91 -17.30
CA SER A 181 6.71 2.67 -16.14
C SER A 181 8.19 2.96 -16.31
N TYR A 182 8.71 3.84 -15.47
CA TYR A 182 10.13 4.17 -15.42
C TYR A 182 10.62 4.12 -13.97
N THR A 183 11.77 3.47 -13.77
CA THR A 183 12.57 3.60 -12.55
C THR A 183 13.85 4.36 -12.89
N ARG A 184 14.53 4.90 -11.88
CA ARG A 184 15.94 5.28 -12.08
C ARG A 184 16.77 4.01 -12.36
N ALA A 185 17.88 4.17 -13.06
CA ALA A 185 18.78 3.06 -13.38
C ALA A 185 19.51 2.51 -12.14
N ASP A 186 19.61 3.29 -11.07
CA ASP A 186 20.16 2.89 -9.77
C ASP A 186 19.10 2.37 -8.79
N GLU A 187 17.83 2.28 -9.21
CA GLU A 187 16.78 1.61 -8.45
C GLU A 187 16.66 0.14 -8.93
N PRO A 188 16.54 -0.83 -8.01
CA PRO A 188 16.64 -2.25 -8.36
C PRO A 188 15.47 -2.77 -9.20
N GLY A 189 14.33 -2.07 -9.25
CA GLY A 189 13.16 -2.50 -10.02
C GLY A 189 12.47 -3.77 -9.51
N THR A 190 12.85 -4.29 -8.33
CA THR A 190 12.37 -5.57 -7.76
C THR A 190 10.85 -5.67 -7.73
N SER A 191 10.14 -4.57 -7.40
CA SER A 191 8.68 -4.55 -7.35
C SER A 191 8.02 -4.70 -8.73
N LEU A 192 8.66 -4.22 -9.79
CA LEU A 192 8.18 -4.36 -11.17
C LEU A 192 8.41 -5.79 -11.66
N ALA A 193 9.60 -6.35 -11.40
CA ALA A 193 9.91 -7.74 -11.71
C ALA A 193 8.95 -8.70 -10.98
N ALA A 194 8.72 -8.51 -9.68
CA ALA A 194 7.74 -9.28 -8.91
C ALA A 194 6.30 -9.14 -9.44
N ALA A 195 5.96 -7.99 -10.04
CA ALA A 195 4.69 -7.77 -10.70
C ALA A 195 4.65 -8.30 -12.16
N GLY A 196 5.68 -8.99 -12.63
CA GLY A 196 5.77 -9.58 -13.97
C GLY A 196 5.92 -8.55 -15.10
N TRP A 197 6.64 -7.46 -14.84
CA TRP A 197 7.04 -6.47 -15.86
C TRP A 197 8.42 -6.80 -16.40
N VAL A 198 8.69 -6.37 -17.63
CA VAL A 198 9.96 -6.62 -18.33
C VAL A 198 10.72 -5.30 -18.48
N ALA A 199 12.01 -5.31 -18.16
CA ALA A 199 12.91 -4.19 -18.47
C ALA A 199 13.19 -4.17 -19.98
N GLU A 200 12.79 -3.10 -20.66
CA GLU A 200 12.82 -3.05 -22.13
C GLU A 200 13.98 -2.25 -22.70
N SER A 201 14.36 -1.16 -22.02
CA SER A 201 15.36 -0.23 -22.53
C SER A 201 15.85 0.72 -21.45
N THR A 202 17.13 1.07 -21.50
CA THR A 202 17.69 2.20 -20.75
C THR A 202 17.45 3.50 -21.52
N VAL A 203 16.98 4.53 -20.82
CA VAL A 203 16.73 5.87 -21.33
C VAL A 203 17.69 6.83 -20.63
N ARG A 204 18.55 7.48 -21.42
CA ARG A 204 19.54 8.42 -20.88
C ARG A 204 18.88 9.59 -20.15
N GLY A 205 19.38 9.92 -18.97
CA GLY A 205 19.00 11.08 -18.20
C GLY A 205 19.29 12.36 -18.98
N ARG A 206 18.25 13.18 -19.20
CA ARG A 206 18.35 14.50 -19.82
C ARG A 206 17.38 15.47 -19.17
N SER A 207 17.83 16.70 -18.95
CA SER A 207 16.93 17.79 -18.58
C SER A 207 15.98 18.10 -19.73
N ARG A 208 14.68 18.14 -19.43
CA ARG A 208 13.65 18.73 -20.30
C ARG A 208 13.40 20.20 -19.94
N SER A 209 14.27 20.82 -19.14
CA SER A 209 14.22 22.25 -18.88
C SER A 209 14.60 23.02 -20.15
N SER A 210 13.92 24.13 -20.40
CA SER A 210 14.25 25.07 -21.47
C SER A 210 14.06 26.49 -20.94
N ALA A 211 14.65 27.51 -21.57
CA ALA A 211 14.48 28.90 -21.15
C ALA A 211 13.01 29.32 -21.02
N ARG A 212 12.13 28.85 -21.92
CA ARG A 212 10.69 29.12 -21.90
C ARG A 212 9.89 28.26 -20.92
N ARG A 213 10.46 27.15 -20.45
CA ARG A 213 9.83 26.23 -19.50
C ARG A 213 10.89 25.67 -18.55
N PRO A 214 11.33 26.50 -17.58
CA PRO A 214 12.26 26.04 -16.56
C PRO A 214 11.61 24.90 -15.78
N ARG A 215 12.38 23.82 -15.60
CA ARG A 215 11.97 22.68 -14.79
C ARG A 215 13.11 22.34 -13.83
N SER A 216 12.83 22.39 -12.53
CA SER A 216 13.69 21.80 -11.52
C SER A 216 13.22 20.36 -11.28
N ASN A 217 13.96 19.40 -11.83
CA ASN A 217 13.79 18.01 -11.43
C ASN A 217 15.17 17.39 -11.34
N VAL A 218 15.62 17.17 -10.11
CA VAL A 218 16.93 16.59 -9.75
C VAL A 218 17.13 15.23 -10.43
N ASN A 219 16.06 14.47 -10.65
CA ASN A 219 16.09 13.16 -11.30
C ASN A 219 16.18 13.24 -12.83
N SER A 220 16.31 14.44 -13.42
CA SER A 220 16.38 14.56 -14.88
C SER A 220 17.68 14.04 -15.45
N TRP A 221 18.78 14.12 -14.71
CA TRP A 221 20.12 13.74 -15.17
C TRP A 221 20.46 12.27 -14.95
N ILE A 222 19.58 11.54 -14.27
CA ILE A 222 19.78 10.14 -13.94
C ILE A 222 19.15 9.29 -15.04
N ASP A 223 19.92 8.32 -15.52
CA ASP A 223 19.45 7.32 -16.46
C ASP A 223 18.26 6.56 -15.87
N LYS A 224 17.37 6.09 -16.74
CA LYS A 224 16.13 5.42 -16.35
C LYS A 224 16.01 4.10 -17.05
N VAL A 225 15.39 3.12 -16.41
CA VAL A 225 14.98 1.88 -17.06
C VAL A 225 13.50 2.00 -17.39
N ARG A 226 13.14 1.82 -18.67
CA ARG A 226 11.75 1.66 -19.07
C ARG A 226 11.35 0.22 -18.82
N TRP A 227 10.26 0.06 -18.08
CA TRP A 227 9.60 -1.21 -17.86
C TRP A 227 8.32 -1.24 -18.67
N GLY A 228 8.03 -2.39 -19.25
CA GLY A 228 6.80 -2.63 -20.01
C GLY A 228 6.11 -3.91 -19.58
N LYS A 229 4.79 -3.88 -19.68
CA LYS A 229 3.96 -5.07 -19.54
C LYS A 229 2.94 -5.11 -20.66
N GLU A 230 3.05 -6.14 -21.49
CA GLU A 230 2.04 -6.46 -22.50
C GLU A 230 0.76 -6.93 -21.81
N LEU A 231 -0.37 -6.44 -22.31
CA LEU A 231 -1.68 -6.69 -21.74
C LEU A 231 -2.56 -7.39 -22.76
N ARG A 232 -3.40 -8.30 -22.27
CA ARG A 232 -4.49 -8.87 -23.06
C ARG A 232 -5.76 -8.12 -22.72
N PRO A 233 -6.26 -7.23 -23.61
CA PRO A 233 -7.52 -6.53 -23.37
C PRO A 233 -8.63 -7.52 -23.10
N ILE A 234 -9.32 -7.35 -21.98
CA ILE A 234 -10.56 -8.08 -21.72
C ILE A 234 -11.63 -7.28 -22.48
N GLY A 235 -12.28 -7.89 -23.47
CA GLY A 235 -13.17 -7.21 -24.43
C GLY A 235 -14.12 -6.18 -23.78
N ARG A 236 -14.40 -5.07 -24.50
CA ARG A 236 -15.07 -3.83 -24.02
C ARG A 236 -15.94 -4.02 -22.76
N ALA A 237 -15.36 -3.77 -21.60
CA ALA A 237 -16.16 -3.54 -20.40
C ALA A 237 -16.89 -2.19 -20.55
N ARG A 238 -18.21 -2.17 -20.30
CA ARG A 238 -19.03 -0.95 -20.20
C ARG A 238 -18.33 0.06 -19.27
N ARG A 239 -18.46 1.37 -19.59
CA ARG A 239 -18.01 2.48 -18.71
C ARG A 239 -18.41 2.14 -17.27
N VAL A 240 -17.43 2.00 -16.39
CA VAL A 240 -17.70 1.89 -14.96
C VAL A 240 -18.10 3.28 -14.49
N ASP A 241 -19.28 3.39 -13.89
CA ASP A 241 -19.79 4.65 -13.34
C ASP A 241 -18.81 5.22 -12.31
N ALA A 242 -18.79 6.54 -12.22
CA ALA A 242 -17.91 7.29 -11.32
C ALA A 242 -18.05 6.77 -9.88
N VAL A 243 -16.92 6.49 -9.23
CA VAL A 243 -16.88 6.12 -7.82
C VAL A 243 -17.42 7.31 -7.01
N PRO A 244 -18.46 7.15 -6.19
CA PRO A 244 -18.93 8.20 -5.30
C PRO A 244 -17.81 8.65 -4.38
N ASP A 245 -17.73 9.97 -4.18
CA ASP A 245 -16.67 10.62 -3.40
C ASP A 245 -16.74 10.22 -1.92
N LEU A 246 -16.04 9.14 -1.56
CA LEU A 246 -15.89 8.67 -0.17
C LEU A 246 -15.00 9.57 0.68
N ALA A 247 -14.43 10.66 0.13
CA ALA A 247 -13.65 11.63 0.90
C ALA A 247 -14.52 12.44 1.89
N ALA A 248 -15.85 12.35 1.80
CA ALA A 248 -16.77 13.08 2.69
C ALA A 248 -16.96 12.47 4.10
N SER A 249 -16.48 11.26 4.38
CA SER A 249 -16.66 10.61 5.70
C SER A 249 -15.46 10.71 6.65
N TRP A 250 -14.28 11.15 6.19
CA TRP A 250 -13.07 11.18 7.02
C TRP A 250 -12.82 12.53 7.70
N MET A 251 -13.55 13.60 7.32
CA MET A 251 -13.40 14.95 7.89
C MET A 251 -14.51 15.35 8.87
N ARG A 252 -15.53 14.52 9.08
CA ARG A 252 -16.59 14.78 10.06
C ARG A 252 -16.70 13.58 10.98
N GLY A 253 -16.13 13.68 12.18
CA GLY A 253 -16.26 12.69 13.24
C GLY A 253 -17.72 12.53 13.70
N GLN A 254 -18.52 11.81 12.93
CA GLN A 254 -19.86 11.37 13.31
C GLN A 254 -19.96 9.87 13.03
N ALA A 255 -20.08 9.10 14.10
CA ALA A 255 -20.44 7.69 14.03
C ALA A 255 -21.80 7.56 13.31
N PRO A 256 -21.98 6.55 12.44
CA PRO A 256 -23.29 6.28 11.86
C PRO A 256 -24.25 5.87 12.98
N GLN A 257 -25.34 6.61 13.14
CA GLN A 257 -26.45 6.19 13.99
C GLN A 257 -27.10 4.97 13.36
N LEU A 258 -26.99 3.83 14.04
CA LEU A 258 -27.85 2.68 13.79
C LEU A 258 -29.27 3.10 14.19
N THR A 259 -30.16 3.20 13.20
CA THR A 259 -31.61 3.22 13.42
C THR A 259 -32.11 1.78 13.39
N PRO A 260 -33.17 1.47 14.16
CA PRO A 260 -33.34 0.20 14.89
C PRO A 260 -33.49 -1.04 14.02
#